data_AF-A0A947VXD1-F1
#
_entry.id   AF-A0A947VXD1-F1
#
_cell.length_a   1.000
_cell.length_b   1.000
_cell.length_c   1.000
_cell.angle_alpha   90.00
_cell.angle_beta   90.00
_cell.angle_gamma   90.00
#
_symmetry.space_group_name_H-M   'P 1'
#
loop_
_entity.id
_entity.type
_entity.pdbx_description
1 polymer ?
#
loop_
_entity_poly.entity_id
_entity_poly.type
_entity_poly.pdbx_seq_one_letter_code
_entity_poly.pdbx_strand_id
1 'polypeptide(L)'
;MLKDAEKKPSRFEDGKETPSNAQVVGLSLSFCVRDIMDGEVQEQDVIQIISSTYARSPQEWDEVIARYKQNYWHVDPTKGEEICRRLLVAGKILQPRVEGHEGPLGHQIDQGFYWLSADQVAEWKKQQGWK
;
A
#
# COMPACT_ATOMS: atom_id res chain seq x y z
N MET A 1 -28.87 -24.38 1.43
CA MET A 1 -28.09 -23.98 0.24
C MET A 1 -27.21 -22.82 0.66
N LEU A 2 -25.92 -23.10 0.94
CA LEU A 2 -24.93 -22.06 1.20
C LEU A 2 -24.68 -21.35 -0.13
N LYS A 3 -24.80 -20.03 -0.14
CA LYS A 3 -24.47 -19.21 -1.31
C LYS A 3 -22.96 -19.24 -1.45
N ASP A 4 -22.48 -19.81 -2.56
CA ASP A 4 -21.08 -19.75 -2.95
C ASP A 4 -20.65 -18.28 -2.94
N ALA A 5 -19.64 -17.96 -2.14
CA ALA A 5 -19.05 -16.64 -2.11
C ALA A 5 -18.38 -16.41 -3.47
N GLU A 6 -18.95 -15.52 -4.28
CA GLU A 6 -18.36 -15.07 -5.53
C GLU A 6 -16.96 -14.51 -5.23
N LYS A 7 -15.91 -15.25 -5.61
CA LYS A 7 -14.54 -14.73 -5.63
C LYS A 7 -14.52 -13.56 -6.61
N LYS A 8 -14.26 -12.36 -6.11
CA LYS A 8 -13.99 -11.20 -6.97
C LYS A 8 -12.77 -11.51 -7.86
N PRO A 9 -12.78 -11.06 -9.12
CA PRO A 9 -11.62 -11.23 -9.99
C PRO A 9 -10.40 -10.55 -9.37
N SER A 10 -9.27 -11.27 -9.37
CA SER A 10 -7.98 -10.76 -8.93
C SER A 10 -7.64 -9.51 -9.73
N ARG A 11 -7.28 -8.43 -9.02
CA ARG A 11 -7.05 -7.10 -9.58
C ARG A 11 -5.91 -7.01 -10.61
N PHE A 12 -5.12 -8.07 -10.71
CA PHE A 12 -4.13 -8.29 -11.75
C PHE A 12 -4.83 -8.88 -12.98
N GLU A 13 -5.68 -8.08 -13.64
CA GLU A 13 -6.39 -8.42 -14.87
C GLU A 13 -5.40 -8.49 -16.05
N ASP A 14 -4.61 -9.56 -16.06
CA ASP A 14 -3.83 -10.02 -17.20
C ASP A 14 -3.58 -11.54 -17.10
N GLY A 15 -4.59 -12.30 -16.65
CA GLY A 15 -4.60 -13.78 -16.71
C GLY A 15 -3.40 -14.49 -16.05
N LYS A 16 -2.60 -13.79 -15.25
CA LYS A 16 -1.49 -14.33 -14.50
C LYS A 16 -1.89 -14.27 -13.05
N GLU A 17 -2.20 -15.43 -12.50
CA GLU A 17 -2.10 -15.64 -11.05
C GLU A 17 -0.84 -14.91 -10.58
N THR A 18 -0.99 -14.03 -9.59
CA THR A 18 0.18 -13.43 -8.96
C THR A 18 1.08 -14.60 -8.58
N PRO A 19 2.29 -14.72 -9.17
CA PRO A 19 3.24 -15.68 -8.67
C PRO A 19 3.33 -15.41 -7.18
N SER A 20 3.23 -16.43 -6.34
CA SER A 20 3.33 -16.31 -4.88
C SER A 20 4.71 -15.80 -4.38
N ASN A 21 5.50 -15.19 -5.28
CA ASN A 21 6.84 -14.64 -5.15
C ASN A 21 6.98 -13.30 -5.90
N ALA A 22 5.90 -12.73 -6.48
CA ALA A 22 5.96 -11.47 -7.19
C ALA A 22 6.05 -10.32 -6.19
N GLN A 23 7.27 -9.80 -6.07
CA GLN A 23 7.56 -8.70 -5.17
C GLN A 23 6.95 -7.38 -5.71
N VAL A 24 6.21 -6.67 -4.85
CA VAL A 24 5.42 -5.48 -5.22
C VAL A 24 5.82 -4.23 -4.43
N VAL A 25 5.61 -3.07 -5.04
CA VAL A 25 5.73 -1.76 -4.40
C VAL A 25 4.38 -1.07 -4.39
N GLY A 26 3.94 -0.67 -3.20
CA GLY A 26 2.70 0.08 -2.99
C GLY A 26 2.90 1.58 -3.16
N LEU A 27 1.88 2.29 -3.64
CA LEU A 27 1.89 3.75 -3.83
C LEU A 27 0.89 4.47 -2.91
N SER A 28 0.25 3.74 -1.99
CA SER A 28 -0.71 4.32 -1.06
C SER A 28 -0.84 3.51 0.22
N LEU A 29 -0.34 4.03 1.34
CA LEU A 29 -0.31 3.30 2.61
C LEU A 29 -1.70 2.83 3.08
N SER A 30 -2.71 3.70 3.05
CA SER A 30 -4.05 3.33 3.53
C SER A 30 -4.69 2.22 2.69
N PHE A 31 -4.60 2.32 1.37
CA PHE A 31 -5.17 1.34 0.45
C PHE A 31 -4.35 0.04 0.42
N CYS A 32 -3.02 0.11 0.47
CA CYS A 32 -2.16 -1.07 0.53
C CYS A 32 -2.39 -1.88 1.80
N VAL A 33 -2.50 -1.22 2.97
CA VAL A 33 -2.81 -1.92 4.23
C VAL A 33 -4.19 -2.58 4.15
N ARG A 34 -5.19 -1.91 3.56
CA ARG A 34 -6.52 -2.50 3.35
C ARG A 34 -6.46 -3.76 2.49
N ASP A 35 -5.73 -3.71 1.36
CA ASP A 35 -5.61 -4.88 0.49
C ASP A 35 -4.88 -6.06 1.19
N ILE A 36 -3.92 -5.77 2.07
CA ILE A 36 -3.29 -6.80 2.92
C ILE A 36 -4.29 -7.35 3.95
N MET A 37 -5.12 -6.48 4.54
CA MET A 37 -6.18 -6.90 5.48
C MET A 37 -7.18 -7.84 4.79
N ASP A 38 -7.54 -7.54 3.55
CA ASP A 38 -8.50 -8.29 2.75
C ASP A 38 -7.90 -9.57 2.14
N GLY A 39 -6.57 -9.73 2.22
CA GLY A 39 -5.84 -10.90 1.70
C GLY A 39 -5.57 -10.85 0.20
N GLU A 40 -5.79 -9.69 -0.43
CA GLU A 40 -5.53 -9.45 -1.86
C GLU A 40 -4.02 -9.40 -2.15
N VAL A 41 -3.21 -8.98 -1.17
CA VAL A 41 -1.75 -8.95 -1.24
C VAL A 41 -1.15 -9.53 0.04
N GLN A 42 -0.14 -10.41 -0.08
CA GLN A 42 0.55 -10.93 1.09
C GLN A 42 1.59 -9.92 1.59
N GLU A 43 1.63 -9.67 2.91
CA GLU A 43 2.55 -8.70 3.54
C GLU A 43 4.04 -8.99 3.23
N GLN A 44 4.38 -10.26 3.01
CA GLN A 44 5.73 -10.73 2.68
C GLN A 44 6.17 -10.36 1.25
N ASP A 45 5.22 -10.18 0.32
CA ASP A 45 5.50 -9.83 -1.07
C ASP A 45 5.71 -8.32 -1.25
N VAL A 46 5.38 -7.52 -0.23
CA VAL A 46 5.57 -6.07 -0.26
C VAL A 46 7.04 -5.73 -0.01
N ILE A 47 7.73 -5.19 -1.02
CA ILE A 47 9.09 -4.64 -0.86
C ILE A 47 9.02 -3.35 -0.07
N GLN A 48 8.17 -2.43 -0.51
CA GLN A 48 8.08 -1.06 0.01
C GLN A 48 6.70 -0.47 -0.32
N ILE A 49 6.27 0.48 0.49
CA ILE A 49 5.12 1.35 0.24
C ILE A 49 5.62 2.78 0.22
N ILE A 50 5.48 3.43 -0.92
CA ILE A 50 5.77 4.85 -1.11
C ILE A 50 4.51 5.62 -0.74
N SER A 51 4.57 6.36 0.36
CA SER A 51 3.41 7.04 0.95
C SER A 51 3.55 8.55 0.84
N SER A 52 2.43 9.24 0.59
CA SER A 52 2.36 10.70 0.64
C SER A 52 2.26 11.28 2.05
N THR A 53 2.35 10.42 3.08
CA THR A 53 2.33 10.82 4.49
C THR A 53 3.56 11.64 4.87
N TYR A 54 3.35 12.55 5.84
CA TYR A 54 4.40 13.35 6.46
C TYR A 54 4.29 13.20 7.99
N ALA A 55 4.81 12.10 8.50
CA ALA A 55 5.05 11.82 9.91
C ALA A 55 6.56 11.63 10.15
N ARG A 56 7.13 12.33 11.12
CA ARG A 56 8.55 12.30 11.51
C ARG A 56 8.76 11.77 12.93
N SER A 57 7.71 11.78 13.74
CA SER A 57 7.70 11.33 15.13
C SER A 57 6.71 10.18 15.34
N PRO A 58 6.89 9.37 16.40
CA PRO A 58 5.89 8.36 16.79
C PRO A 58 4.49 8.94 16.97
N GLN A 59 4.37 10.14 17.54
CA GLN A 59 3.09 10.80 17.77
C GLN A 59 2.38 11.18 16.46
N GLU A 60 3.11 11.73 15.48
CA GLU A 60 2.54 12.02 14.16
C GLU A 60 2.11 10.73 13.44
N TRP A 61 2.82 9.62 13.66
CA TRP A 61 2.41 8.31 13.16
C TRP A 61 1.11 7.82 13.82
N ASP A 62 0.96 8.03 15.13
CA ASP A 62 -0.27 7.70 15.85
C ASP A 62 -1.47 8.47 15.28
N GLU A 63 -1.29 9.75 14.93
CA GLU A 63 -2.32 10.58 14.29
C GLU A 63 -2.69 10.08 12.88
N VAL A 64 -1.69 9.72 12.07
CA VAL A 64 -1.91 9.14 10.73
C VAL A 64 -2.70 7.84 10.83
N ILE A 65 -2.29 6.95 11.73
CA ILE A 65 -2.93 5.65 11.96
C ILE A 65 -4.37 5.84 12.46
N ALA A 66 -4.59 6.75 13.42
CA ALA A 66 -5.92 7.06 13.92
C ALA A 66 -6.89 7.49 12.80
N ARG A 67 -6.42 8.36 11.89
CA ARG A 67 -7.20 8.77 10.72
C ARG A 67 -7.47 7.62 9.76
N TYR A 68 -6.50 6.73 9.54
CA TYR A 68 -6.70 5.57 8.66
C TYR A 68 -7.64 4.52 9.23
N LYS A 69 -7.59 4.28 10.55
CA LYS A 69 -8.56 3.44 11.27
C LYS A 69 -10.00 3.92 11.03
N GLN A 70 -10.23 5.23 11.07
CA GLN A 70 -11.56 5.82 10.88
C GLN A 70 -12.03 5.75 9.43
N ASN A 71 -11.14 6.02 8.47
CA ASN A 71 -11.56 6.24 7.07
C ASN A 71 -11.42 5.01 6.18
N TYR A 72 -10.39 4.19 6.37
CA TYR A 72 -10.01 3.13 5.42
C TYR A 72 -10.07 1.73 6.02
N TRP A 73 -9.78 1.60 7.32
CA TRP A 73 -9.71 0.31 8.01
C TRP A 73 -10.87 0.12 8.99
N HIS A 74 -11.97 0.85 8.83
CA HIS A 74 -13.07 0.93 9.79
C HIS A 74 -13.75 -0.41 10.07
N VAL A 75 -13.64 -1.39 9.16
CA VAL A 75 -14.16 -2.75 9.35
C VAL A 75 -13.38 -3.52 10.41
N ASP A 76 -12.04 -3.39 10.42
CA ASP A 76 -11.16 -3.98 11.43
C ASP A 76 -9.98 -3.04 11.71
N PRO A 77 -10.20 -1.99 12.52
CA PRO A 77 -9.22 -0.93 12.72
C PRO A 77 -8.01 -1.42 13.51
N THR A 78 -8.17 -2.47 14.32
CA THR A 78 -7.07 -3.10 15.06
C THR A 78 -6.13 -3.81 14.10
N LYS A 79 -6.66 -4.65 13.20
CA LYS A 79 -5.85 -5.35 12.20
C LYS A 79 -5.10 -4.39 11.27
N GLY A 80 -5.77 -3.32 10.81
CA GLY A 80 -5.14 -2.30 9.98
C GLY A 80 -3.99 -1.58 10.68
N GLU A 81 -4.18 -1.21 11.95
CA GLU A 81 -3.11 -0.64 12.77
C GLU A 81 -1.93 -1.61 12.94
N GLU A 82 -2.19 -2.87 13.30
CA GLU A 82 -1.14 -3.87 13.50
C GLU A 82 -0.29 -4.08 12.24
N ILE A 83 -0.92 -4.21 11.06
CA ILE A 83 -0.22 -4.31 9.77
C ILE A 83 0.61 -3.05 9.52
N CYS A 84 0.02 -1.86 9.69
CA CYS A 84 0.73 -0.60 9.47
C CYS A 84 1.96 -0.46 10.37
N ARG A 85 1.84 -0.84 11.64
CA ARG A 85 2.95 -0.82 12.60
C ARG A 85 4.05 -1.81 12.22
N ARG A 86 3.70 -3.02 11.79
CA ARG A 86 4.69 -4.01 11.33
C ARG A 86 5.45 -3.51 10.11
N LEU A 87 4.75 -2.94 9.13
CA LEU A 87 5.37 -2.34 7.94
C LEU A 87 6.30 -1.18 8.30
N LEU A 88 5.90 -0.34 9.27
CA LEU A 88 6.73 0.76 9.77
C LEU A 88 8.01 0.25 10.45
N VAL A 89 7.88 -0.71 11.38
CA VAL A 89 9.02 -1.31 12.10
C VAL A 89 9.95 -2.06 11.14
N ALA A 90 9.41 -2.69 10.10
CA ALA A 90 10.18 -3.36 9.06
C ALA A 90 10.87 -2.40 8.07
N GLY A 91 10.68 -1.08 8.20
CA GLY A 91 11.26 -0.10 7.28
C GLY A 91 10.66 -0.15 5.87
N LYS A 92 9.49 -0.77 5.71
CA LYS A 92 8.82 -0.93 4.41
C LYS A 92 8.03 0.31 3.98
N ILE A 93 8.03 1.40 4.75
CA ILE A 93 7.30 2.63 4.40
C ILE A 93 8.30 3.75 4.08
N LEU A 94 8.25 4.24 2.85
CA LEU A 94 9.01 5.40 2.38
C LEU A 94 8.08 6.62 2.33
N GLN A 95 8.57 7.76 2.83
CA GLN A 95 7.82 9.03 2.85
C GLN A 95 8.60 10.12 2.10
N PRO A 96 8.45 10.24 0.78
CA PRO A 96 9.26 11.17 0.00
C PRO A 96 9.13 12.63 0.47
N ARG A 97 7.96 13.04 1.01
CA ARG A 97 7.76 14.38 1.57
C ARG A 97 8.66 14.69 2.76
N VAL A 98 9.01 13.68 3.56
CA VAL A 98 9.95 13.85 4.68
C VAL A 98 11.38 14.07 4.18
N GLU A 99 11.71 13.49 3.04
CA GLU A 99 13.02 13.60 2.37
C GLU A 99 13.14 14.85 1.47
N GLY A 100 12.12 15.72 1.45
CA GLY A 100 12.13 16.94 0.63
C GLY A 100 11.74 16.73 -0.83
N HIS A 101 11.19 15.56 -1.18
CA HIS A 101 10.62 15.32 -2.51
C HIS A 101 9.19 15.87 -2.57
N GLU A 102 9.03 16.99 -3.29
CA GLU A 102 7.73 17.63 -3.56
C GLU A 102 7.06 17.17 -4.88
N GLY A 103 7.71 16.27 -5.63
CA GLY A 103 7.20 15.75 -6.90
C GLY A 103 5.82 15.10 -6.79
N PRO A 104 5.09 14.89 -7.90
CA PRO A 104 3.76 14.29 -7.86
C PRO A 104 3.85 12.92 -7.18
N LEU A 105 3.28 12.81 -5.98
CA LEU A 105 3.12 11.54 -5.28
C LEU A 105 1.84 10.95 -5.83
N GLY A 106 1.96 10.44 -7.06
CA GLY A 106 0.86 10.08 -7.94
C GLY A 106 -0.20 9.26 -7.21
N HIS A 107 -1.28 9.94 -6.82
CA HIS A 107 -2.55 9.30 -6.50
C HIS A 107 -3.21 8.93 -7.83
N GLN A 108 -2.68 7.94 -8.55
CA GLN A 108 -3.52 7.14 -9.45
C GLN A 108 -4.27 6.12 -8.59
N ILE A 109 -5.11 6.63 -7.67
CA ILE A 109 -5.97 5.81 -6.80
C ILE A 109 -7.14 5.23 -7.60
N ASP A 110 -7.42 5.76 -8.79
CA ASP A 110 -8.48 5.20 -9.63
C ASP A 110 -8.17 3.73 -9.97
N GLN A 111 -9.16 2.88 -9.72
CA GLN A 111 -9.24 1.46 -10.11
C GLN A 111 -8.13 0.49 -9.64
N GLY A 112 -7.03 0.91 -9.01
CA GLY A 112 -6.05 -0.03 -8.44
C GLY A 112 -4.63 0.07 -8.88
N PHE A 113 -4.30 1.13 -9.59
CA PHE A 113 -2.96 1.40 -10.09
C PHE A 113 -2.00 1.88 -8.98
N TYR A 114 -2.20 1.44 -7.73
CA TYR A 114 -1.33 1.73 -6.59
C TYR A 114 -0.45 0.55 -6.17
N TRP A 115 -0.41 -0.53 -6.95
CA TRP A 115 0.57 -1.59 -6.83
C TRP A 115 1.40 -1.66 -8.11
N LEU A 116 2.71 -1.63 -7.97
CA LEU A 116 3.67 -1.82 -9.05
C LEU A 116 4.42 -3.14 -8.85
N SER A 117 4.71 -3.85 -9.92
CA SER A 117 5.72 -4.91 -9.87
C SER A 117 7.12 -4.29 -9.76
N ALA A 118 8.08 -5.04 -9.21
CA ALA A 118 9.44 -4.56 -8.99
C ALA A 118 10.12 -3.95 -10.24
N ASP A 119 9.84 -4.51 -11.43
CA ASP A 119 10.36 -4.03 -12.72
C ASP A 119 9.71 -2.73 -13.22
N GLN A 120 8.51 -2.39 -12.75
CA GLN A 120 7.80 -1.15 -13.11
C GLN A 120 8.27 0.06 -12.28
N VAL A 121 8.89 -0.17 -11.12
CA VAL A 121 9.24 0.89 -10.16
C VAL A 121 10.20 1.93 -10.76
N ALA A 122 11.20 1.49 -11.53
CA ALA A 122 12.21 2.38 -12.10
C ALA A 122 11.59 3.36 -13.11
N GLU A 123 10.74 2.87 -14.00
CA GLU A 123 10.04 3.69 -14.98
C GLU A 123 9.03 4.62 -14.30
N TRP A 124 8.28 4.13 -13.30
CA TRP A 124 7.37 4.96 -12.52
C TRP A 124 8.12 6.11 -11.82
N LYS A 125 9.25 5.83 -11.16
CA LYS A 125 10.08 6.86 -10.50
C LYS A 125 10.54 7.94 -11.47
N LYS A 126 11.00 7.53 -12.67
CA LYS A 126 11.39 8.44 -13.74
C LYS A 126 10.22 9.34 -14.18
N GLN A 127 9.03 8.78 -14.33
CA GLN A 127 7.81 9.55 -14.67
C GLN A 127 7.41 10.54 -13.57
N GLN A 128 7.66 10.21 -12.30
CA GLN A 128 7.44 11.14 -11.18
C GLN A 128 8.57 12.16 -11.00
N GLY A 129 9.57 12.18 -11.89
CA GLY A 129 10.69 13.13 -11.82
C GLY A 129 11.67 12.86 -10.68
N TRP A 130 11.73 11.63 -10.18
CA TRP A 130 12.79 11.22 -9.26
C TRP A 130 14.12 11.19 -10.04
N LYS A 131 15.14 11.84 -9.48
CA LYS A 131 16.48 11.94 -10.07
C LYS A 131 17.33 10.73 -9.70
#